data_AF-C9SC81-F1
#
_entry.id   AF-C9SC81-F1
#
_cell.length_a   1.000
_cell.length_b   1.000
_cell.length_c   1.000
_cell.angle_alpha   90.00
_cell.angle_beta   90.00
_cell.angle_gamma   90.00
#
_symmetry.space_group_name_H-M   'P 1'
#
loop_
_entity.id
_entity.type
_entity.pdbx_description
1 polymer ?
#
loop_
_entity_poly.entity_id
_entity_poly.type
_entity_poly.pdbx_seq_one_letter_code
_entity_poly.pdbx_strand_id
1 'polypeptide(L)'
;MYIRAVHAESSLVVLRQLIRDNPLGLLTTAIQSKEHPLLQSSHIPFVIDVDDESSETETGRLRGHLARMNPHSKAMIEELSSHPEKGSVLEQDVLVIFTAQHHYVTPKFYTETKPATGKVVPTWNYAAAQVYGRARIYFDSKSDETSAFLQKQITDLTRHSETSVMGYVGGEHPTDWKVTDAPDKYIELLRKSIIGIEIDIDRLEGKFKMSQEMGKGDREGVASGFGMLQSDVAQQIGCIVKQRSDEKDQ
;
A
#
# COMPACT_ATOMS: atom_id res chain seq x y z
N MET A 1 -0.49 -9.52 -10.86
CA MET A 1 -0.79 -8.64 -12.04
C MET A 1 0.03 -9.05 -13.28
N TYR A 2 -0.29 -8.59 -14.51
CA TYR A 2 0.65 -8.77 -15.65
C TYR A 2 1.81 -7.76 -15.57
N ILE A 3 3.02 -8.29 -15.43
CA ILE A 3 4.25 -7.53 -15.25
C ILE A 3 5.23 -7.95 -16.35
N ARG A 4 5.50 -7.05 -17.31
CA ARG A 4 6.62 -7.25 -18.24
C ARG A 4 7.92 -7.14 -17.45
N ALA A 5 8.93 -7.95 -17.79
CA ALA A 5 10.21 -7.97 -17.08
C ALA A 5 10.83 -6.57 -16.91
N VAL A 6 10.77 -5.72 -17.93
CA VAL A 6 11.29 -4.33 -17.91
C VAL A 6 10.56 -3.39 -16.92
N HIS A 7 9.40 -3.80 -16.42
CA HIS A 7 8.60 -3.06 -15.43
C HIS A 7 8.52 -3.77 -14.08
N ALA A 8 9.11 -4.96 -13.96
CA ALA A 8 9.09 -5.72 -12.72
C ALA A 8 10.04 -5.10 -11.71
N GLU A 9 9.57 -4.94 -10.48
CA GLU A 9 10.44 -4.69 -9.33
C GLU A 9 10.45 -5.95 -8.47
N SER A 10 11.65 -6.47 -8.21
CA SER A 10 11.89 -7.71 -7.46
C SER A 10 12.57 -7.49 -6.13
N SER A 11 13.11 -6.30 -5.86
CA SER A 11 13.69 -5.96 -4.57
C SER A 11 12.58 -5.80 -3.54
N LEU A 12 12.56 -6.70 -2.55
CA LEU A 12 11.62 -6.59 -1.43
C LEU A 12 11.88 -5.34 -0.60
N VAL A 13 13.12 -4.87 -0.50
CA VAL A 13 13.46 -3.59 0.14
C VAL A 13 12.69 -2.44 -0.52
N VAL A 14 12.74 -2.34 -1.85
CA VAL A 14 12.03 -1.29 -2.60
C VAL A 14 10.51 -1.41 -2.46
N LEU A 15 9.97 -2.63 -2.47
CA LEU A 15 8.52 -2.84 -2.37
C LEU A 15 7.98 -2.57 -0.97
N ARG A 16 8.72 -2.94 0.08
CA ARG A 16 8.38 -2.61 1.46
C ARG A 16 8.42 -1.09 1.68
N GLN A 17 9.41 -0.40 1.07
CA GLN A 17 9.44 1.07 1.09
C GLN A 17 8.24 1.69 0.37
N LEU A 18 7.86 1.18 -0.81
CA LEU A 18 6.67 1.64 -1.52
C LEU A 18 5.41 1.52 -0.64
N ILE A 19 5.25 0.41 0.09
CA ILE A 19 4.13 0.21 1.02
C ILE A 19 4.16 1.26 2.13
N ARG A 20 5.33 1.54 2.72
CA ARG A 20 5.47 2.56 3.79
C ARG A 20 5.15 3.96 3.34
N ASP A 21 5.61 4.32 2.14
CA ASP A 21 5.38 5.64 1.54
C ASP A 21 3.93 5.83 1.10
N ASN A 22 3.20 4.72 0.88
CA ASN A 22 1.82 4.71 0.40
C ASN A 22 0.95 3.80 1.28
N PRO A 23 0.79 4.07 2.59
CA PRO A 23 0.25 3.10 3.54
C PRO A 23 -1.24 2.83 3.40
N LEU A 24 -1.98 3.65 2.62
CA LEU A 24 -3.39 3.45 2.33
C LEU A 24 -3.57 2.37 1.25
N GLY A 25 -3.73 1.12 1.67
CA GLY A 25 -3.93 -0.02 0.79
C GLY A 25 -5.40 -0.26 0.46
N LEU A 26 -5.66 -0.83 -0.71
CA LEU A 26 -6.98 -1.37 -1.08
C LEU A 26 -7.02 -2.86 -0.75
N LEU A 27 -7.62 -3.21 0.40
CA LEU A 27 -7.85 -4.61 0.80
C LEU A 27 -9.03 -5.17 0.01
N THR A 28 -8.85 -6.32 -0.62
CA THR A 28 -9.87 -7.06 -1.37
C THR A 28 -9.96 -8.50 -0.85
N THR A 29 -11.18 -8.96 -0.60
CA THR A 29 -11.49 -10.36 -0.25
C THR A 29 -12.57 -10.92 -1.18
N ALA A 30 -12.62 -12.25 -1.27
CA ALA A 30 -13.65 -13.00 -1.96
C ALA A 30 -14.33 -13.96 -0.97
N ILE A 31 -15.36 -13.50 -0.26
CA ILE A 31 -16.03 -14.25 0.82
C ILE A 31 -17.47 -14.51 0.42
N GLN A 32 -17.91 -15.76 0.49
CA GLN A 32 -19.31 -16.09 0.25
C GLN A 32 -20.16 -15.61 1.44
N SER A 33 -21.14 -14.75 1.18
CA SER A 33 -22.11 -14.30 2.18
C SER A 33 -23.49 -14.24 1.55
N LYS A 34 -24.53 -14.51 2.35
CA LYS A 34 -25.92 -14.34 1.93
C LYS A 34 -26.35 -12.87 1.93
N GLU A 35 -25.66 -12.04 2.72
CA GLU A 35 -26.03 -10.64 2.97
C GLU A 35 -25.10 -9.65 2.25
N HIS A 36 -23.91 -10.08 1.82
CA HIS A 36 -22.87 -9.21 1.28
C HIS A 36 -22.34 -9.69 -0.07
N PRO A 37 -21.85 -8.79 -0.95
CA PRO A 37 -21.23 -9.18 -2.22
C PRO A 37 -20.04 -10.11 -2.02
N LEU A 38 -19.83 -11.02 -2.98
CA LEU A 38 -18.68 -11.95 -2.97
C LEU A 38 -17.35 -11.19 -2.92
N LEU A 39 -17.16 -10.26 -3.84
CA LEU A 39 -15.98 -9.40 -3.88
C LEU A 39 -16.28 -8.11 -3.13
N GLN A 40 -15.49 -7.84 -2.09
CA GLN A 40 -15.54 -6.58 -1.37
C GLN A 40 -14.17 -5.94 -1.37
N SER A 41 -14.13 -4.62 -1.33
CA SER A 41 -12.89 -3.88 -1.20
C SER A 41 -13.02 -2.70 -0.26
N SER A 42 -11.97 -2.42 0.51
CA SER A 42 -11.94 -1.30 1.45
C SER A 42 -10.57 -0.66 1.45
N HIS A 43 -10.54 0.67 1.34
CA HIS A 43 -9.32 1.43 1.54
C HIS A 43 -9.04 1.49 3.04
N ILE A 44 -7.91 0.94 3.48
CA ILE A 44 -7.48 1.02 4.87
C ILE A 44 -5.99 1.26 4.97
N PRO A 45 -5.55 2.02 5.98
CA PRO A 45 -4.14 2.18 6.27
C PRO A 45 -3.55 0.90 6.88
N PHE A 46 -2.35 0.55 6.43
CA PHE A 46 -1.57 -0.58 6.93
C PHE A 46 -0.22 -0.12 7.47
N VAL A 47 0.27 -0.86 8.46
CA VAL A 47 1.68 -0.86 8.87
C VAL A 47 2.29 -2.18 8.37
N ILE A 48 3.50 -2.13 7.83
CA ILE A 48 4.27 -3.32 7.47
C ILE A 48 5.34 -3.58 8.52
N ASP A 49 5.29 -4.77 9.13
CA ASP A 49 6.28 -5.27 10.07
C ASP A 49 7.25 -6.19 9.35
N VAL A 50 8.54 -6.04 9.67
CA VAL A 50 9.66 -6.79 9.11
C VAL A 50 10.66 -6.97 10.25
N ASP A 51 11.25 -8.16 10.35
CA ASP A 51 12.24 -8.49 11.38
C ASP A 51 13.65 -7.95 10.97
N ASP A 52 14.00 -8.04 9.68
CA ASP A 52 15.22 -7.43 9.10
C ASP A 52 14.90 -6.55 7.87
N GLU A 53 15.02 -5.23 8.07
CA GLU A 53 14.80 -4.21 7.03
C GLU A 53 15.72 -4.37 5.81
N SER A 54 16.91 -4.95 5.99
CA SER A 54 17.88 -5.18 4.93
C SER A 54 17.70 -6.52 4.21
N SER A 55 16.82 -7.38 4.71
CA SER A 55 16.58 -8.70 4.12
C SER A 55 15.99 -8.59 2.73
N GLU A 56 16.62 -9.24 1.75
CA GLU A 56 16.13 -9.31 0.36
C GLU A 56 15.11 -10.44 0.14
N THR A 57 14.86 -11.27 1.16
CA THR A 57 13.97 -12.44 1.06
C THR A 57 12.76 -12.38 1.98
N GLU A 58 12.78 -11.50 2.99
CA GLU A 58 11.67 -11.33 3.91
C GLU A 58 10.59 -10.40 3.33
N THR A 59 9.39 -10.95 3.11
CA THR A 59 8.23 -10.20 2.60
C THR A 59 7.60 -9.30 3.67
N GLY A 60 7.44 -9.81 4.90
CA GLY A 60 6.90 -9.10 6.05
C GLY A 60 5.43 -9.45 6.38
N ARG A 61 4.85 -8.68 7.31
CA ARG A 61 3.46 -8.83 7.77
C ARG A 61 2.73 -7.49 7.73
N LEU A 62 1.52 -7.44 7.20
CA LEU A 62 0.69 -6.22 7.25
C LEU A 62 -0.23 -6.23 8.46
N ARG A 63 -0.37 -5.09 9.14
CA ARG A 63 -1.36 -4.88 10.19
C ARG A 63 -2.25 -3.67 9.89
N GLY A 64 -3.56 -3.90 9.88
CA GLY A 64 -4.59 -2.89 9.68
C GLY A 64 -5.74 -3.07 10.65
N HIS A 65 -6.73 -2.19 10.56
CA HIS A 65 -8.00 -2.34 11.23
C HIS A 65 -9.15 -1.87 10.35
N LEU A 66 -10.35 -2.35 10.62
CA LEU A 66 -11.58 -1.93 9.97
C LEU A 66 -12.67 -1.66 11.00
N ALA A 67 -13.56 -0.72 10.69
CA ALA A 67 -14.78 -0.53 11.47
C ALA A 67 -15.59 -1.84 11.49
N ARG A 68 -16.05 -2.26 12.67
CA ARG A 68 -16.89 -3.46 12.83
C ARG A 68 -18.21 -3.37 12.06
N MET A 69 -18.71 -2.15 11.86
CA MET A 69 -19.92 -1.88 11.10
C MET A 69 -19.75 -1.97 9.58
N ASN A 70 -18.52 -2.01 9.06
CA ASN A 70 -18.25 -2.18 7.63
C ASN A 70 -18.79 -3.55 7.18
N PRO A 71 -19.62 -3.63 6.10
CA PRO A 71 -20.06 -4.90 5.53
C PRO A 71 -18.92 -5.90 5.22
N HIS A 72 -17.75 -5.39 4.85
CA HIS A 72 -16.56 -6.19 4.63
C HIS A 72 -16.09 -6.90 5.92
N SER A 73 -16.10 -6.19 7.05
CA SER A 73 -15.84 -6.76 8.38
C SER A 73 -16.88 -7.79 8.77
N LYS A 74 -18.16 -7.51 8.50
CA LYS A 74 -19.26 -8.44 8.82
C LYS A 74 -19.12 -9.75 8.05
N ALA A 75 -18.82 -9.71 6.76
CA ALA A 75 -18.59 -10.90 5.95
C ALA A 75 -17.41 -11.73 6.48
N MET A 76 -16.29 -11.10 6.86
CA MET A 76 -15.15 -11.79 7.47
C MET A 76 -15.50 -12.46 8.80
N ILE A 77 -16.26 -11.77 9.66
CA ILE A 77 -16.70 -12.31 10.95
C ILE A 77 -17.69 -13.47 10.74
N GLU A 78 -18.65 -13.35 9.81
CA GLU A 78 -19.63 -14.38 9.48
C GLU A 78 -18.94 -15.68 9.01
N GLU A 79 -17.99 -15.56 8.08
CA GLU A 79 -17.21 -16.67 7.55
C GLU A 79 -16.46 -17.43 8.65
N LEU A 80 -15.75 -16.71 9.52
CA LEU A 80 -14.96 -17.29 10.61
C LEU A 80 -15.84 -17.84 11.73
N SER A 81 -16.95 -17.18 12.05
CA SER A 81 -17.88 -17.64 13.07
C SER A 81 -18.64 -18.90 12.64
N SER A 82 -18.80 -19.10 11.33
CA SER A 82 -19.42 -20.31 10.75
C SER A 82 -18.48 -21.51 10.72
N HIS A 83 -17.17 -21.29 10.89
CA HIS A 83 -16.12 -22.33 10.86
C HIS A 83 -15.16 -22.20 12.05
N PRO A 84 -15.63 -22.31 13.30
CA PRO A 84 -14.81 -22.06 14.49
C PRO A 84 -13.60 -22.99 14.60
N GLU A 85 -13.66 -24.19 14.00
CA GLU A 85 -12.56 -25.14 13.93
C GLU A 85 -11.35 -24.65 13.13
N LYS A 86 -11.55 -23.67 12.23
CA LYS A 86 -10.48 -23.05 11.42
C LYS A 86 -9.80 -21.87 12.14
N GLY A 87 -10.29 -21.52 13.34
CA GLY A 87 -9.78 -20.39 14.11
C GLY A 87 -10.11 -19.05 13.45
N SER A 88 -9.22 -18.08 13.62
CA SER A 88 -9.44 -16.69 13.18
C SER A 88 -8.73 -16.32 11.87
N VAL A 89 -8.42 -17.30 11.01
CA VAL A 89 -7.69 -17.09 9.76
C VAL A 89 -8.59 -17.41 8.57
N LEU A 90 -8.69 -16.48 7.61
CA LEU A 90 -9.44 -16.72 6.36
C LEU A 90 -8.75 -17.82 5.54
N GLU A 91 -9.57 -18.72 4.99
CA GLU A 91 -9.07 -19.84 4.18
C GLU A 91 -8.53 -19.38 2.82
N GLN A 92 -9.20 -18.40 2.20
CA GLN A 92 -8.81 -17.85 0.91
C GLN A 92 -7.81 -16.71 1.09
N ASP A 93 -6.86 -16.61 0.16
CA ASP A 93 -5.93 -15.50 0.10
C ASP A 93 -6.66 -14.17 -0.07
N VAL A 94 -6.13 -13.13 0.54
CA VAL A 94 -6.56 -11.74 0.35
C VAL A 94 -5.59 -11.01 -0.57
N LEU A 95 -6.07 -9.97 -1.23
CA LEU A 95 -5.24 -9.07 -2.05
C LEU A 95 -5.21 -7.69 -1.41
N VAL A 96 -4.04 -7.12 -1.21
CA VAL A 96 -3.89 -5.69 -0.91
C VAL A 96 -3.11 -5.02 -2.03
N ILE A 97 -3.66 -3.94 -2.58
CA ILE A 97 -2.98 -3.13 -3.60
C ILE A 97 -2.54 -1.81 -2.98
N PHE A 98 -1.25 -1.52 -3.06
CA PHE A 98 -0.66 -0.23 -2.74
C PHE A 98 -0.26 0.44 -4.05
N THR A 99 -0.76 1.66 -4.28
CA THR A 99 -0.49 2.39 -5.52
C THR A 99 0.23 3.68 -5.15
N ALA A 100 1.42 3.87 -5.69
CA ALA A 100 2.14 5.13 -5.58
C ALA A 100 1.58 6.15 -6.59
N GLN A 101 2.14 7.35 -6.56
CA GLN A 101 1.79 8.39 -7.52
C GLN A 101 1.91 7.89 -8.97
N HIS A 102 1.05 8.44 -9.82
CA HIS A 102 0.96 8.08 -11.23
C HIS A 102 0.69 9.31 -12.09
N HIS A 103 1.13 9.29 -13.34
CA HIS A 103 0.84 10.39 -14.27
C HIS A 103 0.73 9.90 -15.71
N TYR A 104 -0.13 10.57 -16.47
CA TYR A 104 -0.23 10.43 -17.91
C TYR A 104 1.07 10.92 -18.59
N VAL A 105 1.60 10.12 -19.50
CA VAL A 105 2.76 10.43 -20.34
C VAL A 105 2.26 10.77 -21.74
N THR A 106 2.45 12.03 -22.12
CA THR A 106 2.13 12.51 -23.46
C THR A 106 3.22 12.10 -24.45
N PRO A 107 2.87 11.68 -25.69
CA PRO A 107 3.87 11.41 -26.72
C PRO A 107 4.73 12.62 -27.09
N LYS A 108 4.33 13.83 -26.69
CA LYS A 108 5.14 15.05 -26.86
C LYS A 108 6.46 15.00 -26.10
N PHE A 109 6.60 14.16 -25.08
CA PHE A 109 7.83 14.00 -24.32
C PHE A 109 8.87 13.10 -25.01
N TYR A 110 8.49 12.31 -26.01
CA TYR A 110 9.42 11.47 -26.75
C TYR A 110 10.18 12.31 -27.77
N THR A 111 11.41 12.69 -27.43
CA THR A 111 12.26 13.62 -28.19
C THR A 111 13.03 12.93 -29.33
N GLU A 112 13.14 11.60 -29.32
CA GLU A 112 13.84 10.83 -30.36
C GLU A 112 12.85 10.11 -31.28
N THR A 113 12.02 9.22 -30.72
CA THR A 113 11.20 8.32 -31.55
C THR A 113 10.11 9.07 -32.31
N LYS A 114 9.52 10.11 -31.70
CA LYS A 114 8.44 10.88 -32.32
C LYS A 114 8.90 11.66 -33.56
N PRO A 115 9.95 12.50 -33.52
CA PRO A 115 10.41 13.17 -34.74
C PRO A 115 11.00 12.20 -35.77
N ALA A 116 11.60 11.08 -35.34
CA ALA A 116 12.20 10.12 -36.26
C ALA A 116 11.17 9.28 -37.04
N THR A 117 10.11 8.80 -36.38
CA THR A 117 9.17 7.84 -36.99
C THR A 117 7.69 8.18 -36.81
N GLY A 118 7.35 9.02 -35.83
CA GLY A 118 5.97 9.28 -35.42
C GLY A 118 5.26 8.10 -34.75
N LYS A 119 5.90 6.92 -34.63
CA LYS A 119 5.29 5.70 -34.10
C LYS A 119 5.32 5.66 -32.57
N VAL A 120 4.58 6.57 -31.96
CA VAL A 120 4.49 6.72 -30.51
C VAL A 120 3.03 6.76 -30.05
N VAL A 121 2.77 6.25 -28.85
CA VAL A 121 1.43 6.20 -28.25
C VAL A 121 1.44 6.80 -26.85
N PRO A 122 0.33 7.41 -26.42
CA PRO A 122 0.21 7.91 -25.05
C PRO A 122 0.15 6.76 -24.05
N THR A 123 0.57 7.01 -22.82
CA THR A 123 0.52 5.98 -21.77
C THR A 123 0.43 6.57 -20.36
N TRP A 124 0.49 5.70 -19.35
CA TRP A 124 0.60 6.09 -17.94
C TRP A 124 1.86 5.49 -17.33
N ASN A 125 2.56 6.32 -16.56
CA ASN A 125 3.59 5.90 -15.63
C ASN A 125 3.01 5.79 -14.22
N TYR A 126 3.34 4.72 -13.52
CA TYR A 126 2.86 4.42 -12.17
C TYR A 126 3.76 3.38 -11.50
N ALA A 127 3.73 3.35 -10.17
CA ALA A 127 4.28 2.25 -9.39
C ALA A 127 3.19 1.65 -8.49
N ALA A 128 3.22 0.33 -8.32
CA ALA A 128 2.29 -0.38 -7.45
C ALA A 128 2.90 -1.67 -6.89
N ALA A 129 2.46 -2.04 -5.69
CA ALA A 129 2.71 -3.33 -5.08
C ALA A 129 1.39 -4.10 -4.88
N GLN A 130 1.37 -5.37 -5.24
CA GLN A 130 0.29 -6.30 -4.92
C GLN A 130 0.78 -7.30 -3.88
N VAL A 131 0.12 -7.28 -2.73
CA VAL A 131 0.35 -8.21 -1.62
C VAL A 131 -0.72 -9.28 -1.66
N TYR A 132 -0.28 -10.53 -1.63
CA TYR A 132 -1.11 -11.71 -1.43
C TYR A 132 -0.70 -12.38 -0.12
N GLY A 133 -1.69 -12.87 0.61
CA GLY A 133 -1.43 -13.57 1.87
C GLY A 133 -2.72 -14.04 2.54
N ARG A 134 -2.59 -14.69 3.69
CA ARG A 134 -3.74 -15.10 4.50
C ARG A 134 -3.99 -14.12 5.63
N ALA A 135 -5.25 -13.72 5.78
CA ALA A 135 -5.63 -12.74 6.79
C ALA A 135 -6.11 -13.40 8.08
N ARG A 136 -5.46 -13.08 9.20
CA ARG A 136 -5.97 -13.32 10.55
C ARG A 136 -6.80 -12.13 11.01
N ILE A 137 -8.00 -12.39 11.51
CA ILE A 137 -8.97 -11.37 11.92
C ILE A 137 -9.13 -11.38 13.44
N TYR A 138 -8.81 -10.27 14.08
CA TYR A 138 -8.96 -10.08 15.52
C TYR A 138 -10.27 -9.36 15.82
N PHE A 139 -11.34 -10.11 16.10
CA PHE A 139 -12.68 -9.56 16.23
C PHE A 139 -13.39 -9.83 17.56
N ASP A 140 -12.86 -10.70 18.42
CA ASP A 140 -13.39 -10.87 19.78
C ASP A 140 -12.93 -9.71 20.67
N SER A 141 -13.85 -8.81 21.01
CA SER A 141 -13.58 -7.63 21.83
C SER A 141 -13.33 -7.92 23.30
N LYS A 142 -13.55 -9.17 23.74
CA LYS A 142 -13.24 -9.63 25.11
C LYS A 142 -11.89 -10.33 25.21
N SER A 143 -11.24 -10.62 24.07
CA SER A 143 -9.95 -11.30 24.04
C SER A 143 -8.81 -10.31 24.31
N ASP A 144 -7.92 -10.69 25.23
CA ASP A 144 -6.68 -9.95 25.53
C ASP A 144 -5.75 -9.90 24.31
N GLU A 145 -5.76 -10.94 23.47
CA GLU A 145 -4.99 -10.99 22.23
C GLU A 145 -5.46 -9.92 21.23
N THR A 146 -6.78 -9.82 21.00
CA THR A 146 -7.37 -8.77 20.15
C THR A 146 -7.05 -7.39 20.69
N SER A 147 -7.15 -7.21 22.01
CA SER A 147 -6.86 -5.95 22.70
C SER A 147 -5.39 -5.53 22.49
N ALA A 148 -4.45 -6.44 22.72
CA ALA A 148 -3.02 -6.22 22.54
C ALA A 148 -2.66 -5.94 21.07
N PHE A 149 -3.21 -6.71 20.13
CA PHE A 149 -3.02 -6.52 18.71
C PHE A 149 -3.47 -5.11 18.28
N LEU A 150 -4.70 -4.73 18.60
CA LEU A 150 -5.26 -3.44 18.23
C LEU A 150 -4.50 -2.28 18.89
N GLN A 151 -4.08 -2.43 20.15
CA GLN A 151 -3.26 -1.40 20.82
C GLN A 151 -1.95 -1.16 20.07
N LYS A 152 -1.22 -2.23 19.74
CA LYS A 152 0.03 -2.13 18.98
C LYS A 152 -0.21 -1.56 17.59
N GLN A 153 -1.23 -2.05 16.89
CA GLN A 153 -1.54 -1.63 15.52
C GLN A 153 -1.90 -0.14 15.44
N ILE A 154 -2.78 0.35 16.32
CA ILE A 154 -3.17 1.77 16.33
C ILE A 154 -1.98 2.65 16.72
N THR A 155 -1.21 2.26 17.74
CA THR A 155 -0.04 3.03 18.20
C THR A 155 1.01 3.15 17.10
N ASP A 156 1.32 2.04 16.42
CA ASP A 156 2.31 2.03 15.35
C ASP A 156 1.83 2.80 14.12
N LEU A 157 0.55 2.66 13.76
CA LEU A 157 -0.02 3.38 12.63
C LEU A 157 -0.07 4.89 12.89
N THR A 158 -0.49 5.31 14.09
CA THR A 158 -0.48 6.72 14.50
C THR A 158 0.93 7.27 14.41
N ARG A 159 1.92 6.58 15.00
CA ARG A 159 3.32 7.02 14.94
C ARG A 159 3.78 7.20 13.49
N HIS A 160 3.58 6.20 12.63
CA HIS A 160 3.94 6.27 11.22
C HIS A 160 3.27 7.45 10.50
N SER A 161 1.99 7.66 10.76
CA SER A 161 1.21 8.74 10.11
C SER A 161 1.71 10.12 10.54
N GLU A 162 1.96 10.33 11.83
CA GLU A 162 2.45 11.60 12.35
C GLU A 162 3.89 11.89 11.88
N THR A 163 4.79 10.91 11.94
CA THR A 163 6.22 11.12 11.65
C THR A 163 6.59 11.08 10.17
N SER A 164 5.81 10.38 9.34
CA SER A 164 6.20 10.07 7.96
C SER A 164 5.19 10.52 6.91
N VAL A 165 3.97 10.91 7.30
CA VAL A 165 2.91 11.32 6.36
C VAL A 165 2.43 12.75 6.59
N MET A 166 2.16 13.15 7.83
CA MET A 166 1.43 14.39 8.14
C MET A 166 2.22 15.66 7.79
N GLY A 167 3.51 15.72 8.12
CA GLY A 167 4.34 16.92 7.87
C GLY A 167 3.92 18.17 8.65
N TYR A 168 2.99 18.04 9.60
CA TYR A 168 2.54 19.10 10.51
C TYR A 168 2.60 18.57 11.94
N VAL A 169 3.31 19.29 12.81
CA VAL A 169 3.61 18.89 14.20
C VAL A 169 3.03 19.86 15.23
N GLY A 170 2.14 20.76 14.83
CA GLY A 170 1.60 21.81 15.70
C GLY A 170 2.35 23.14 15.63
N GLY A 171 1.80 24.16 16.30
CA GLY A 171 2.30 25.55 16.30
C GLY A 171 3.41 25.80 17.32
N GLU A 172 3.13 26.63 18.34
CA GLU A 172 4.14 27.15 19.28
C GLU A 172 4.93 26.06 20.06
N HIS A 173 4.39 24.84 20.16
CA HIS A 173 5.04 23.68 20.78
C HIS A 173 4.92 22.45 19.87
N PRO A 174 5.87 22.25 18.94
CA PRO A 174 5.77 21.18 17.96
C PRO A 174 6.04 19.80 18.59
N THR A 175 5.01 18.96 18.62
CA THR A 175 5.08 17.56 19.09
C THR A 175 4.07 16.69 18.35
N ASP A 176 4.47 15.48 17.96
CA ASP A 176 3.56 14.50 17.34
C ASP A 176 2.42 14.11 18.27
N TRP A 177 1.22 13.94 17.71
CA TRP A 177 0.08 13.42 18.47
C TRP A 177 0.26 11.94 18.78
N LYS A 178 -0.02 11.52 20.02
CA LYS A 178 0.04 10.12 20.44
C LYS A 178 -1.34 9.62 20.80
N VAL A 179 -1.56 8.31 20.61
CA VAL A 179 -2.81 7.65 21.03
C VAL A 179 -3.14 7.93 22.49
N THR A 180 -2.13 7.97 23.36
CA THR A 180 -2.24 8.26 24.81
C THR A 180 -2.59 9.70 25.14
N ASP A 181 -2.61 10.62 24.17
CA ASP A 181 -3.08 11.99 24.37
C ASP A 181 -4.62 12.04 24.42
N ALA A 182 -5.30 10.99 23.94
CA ALA A 182 -6.73 10.79 24.15
C ALA A 182 -7.02 10.13 25.51
N PRO A 183 -8.19 10.37 26.13
CA PRO A 183 -8.56 9.71 27.39
C PRO A 183 -8.68 8.18 27.25
N ASP A 184 -8.14 7.41 28.20
CA ASP A 184 -8.15 5.93 28.17
C ASP A 184 -9.54 5.33 27.91
N LYS A 185 -10.57 5.83 28.62
CA LYS A 185 -11.95 5.36 28.42
C LYS A 185 -12.48 5.57 27.00
N TYR A 186 -12.00 6.62 26.34
CA TYR A 186 -12.37 6.93 24.96
C TYR A 186 -11.67 5.99 23.98
N ILE A 187 -10.37 5.74 24.18
CA ILE A 187 -9.58 4.77 23.39
C ILE A 187 -10.22 3.38 23.50
N GLU A 188 -10.54 2.93 24.71
CA GLU A 188 -11.16 1.64 24.98
C GLU A 188 -12.53 1.47 24.29
N LEU A 189 -13.33 2.54 24.27
CA LEU A 189 -14.63 2.54 23.61
C LEU A 189 -14.49 2.41 22.09
N LEU A 190 -13.60 3.19 21.48
CA LEU A 190 -13.39 3.17 20.03
C LEU A 190 -12.77 1.85 19.56
N ARG A 191 -11.85 1.27 20.35
CA ARG A 191 -11.23 -0.03 20.03
C ARG A 191 -12.26 -1.16 19.91
N LYS A 192 -13.33 -1.14 20.70
CA LYS A 192 -14.43 -2.13 20.60
C LYS A 192 -15.23 -2.01 19.28
N SER A 193 -15.18 -0.84 18.65
CA SER A 193 -15.90 -0.53 17.41
C SER A 193 -15.14 -0.94 16.14
N ILE A 194 -13.95 -1.52 16.27
CA ILE A 194 -13.12 -1.99 15.16
C ILE A 194 -12.79 -3.49 15.30
N ILE A 195 -12.25 -4.06 14.22
CA ILE A 195 -11.59 -5.36 14.16
C ILE A 195 -10.15 -5.16 13.70
N GLY A 196 -9.25 -6.02 14.16
CA GLY A 196 -7.86 -6.07 13.68
C GLY A 196 -7.72 -7.01 12.49
N ILE A 197 -6.80 -6.69 11.59
CA ILE A 197 -6.47 -7.50 10.42
C ILE A 197 -4.96 -7.63 10.36
N GLU A 198 -4.46 -8.86 10.36
CA GLU A 198 -3.06 -9.18 10.14
C GLU A 198 -2.95 -10.06 8.90
N ILE A 199 -2.00 -9.77 8.02
CA ILE A 199 -1.78 -10.52 6.79
C ILE A 199 -0.33 -10.94 6.76
N ASP A 200 -0.09 -12.24 6.89
CA ASP A 200 1.22 -12.84 6.60
C ASP A 200 1.41 -12.82 5.08
N ILE A 201 2.46 -12.13 4.60
CA ILE A 201 2.65 -11.91 3.17
C ILE A 201 3.29 -13.15 2.53
N ASP A 202 2.49 -13.90 1.78
CA ASP A 202 2.96 -15.06 1.01
C ASP A 202 3.63 -14.63 -0.31
N ARG A 203 3.13 -13.55 -0.94
CA ARG A 203 3.69 -13.03 -2.19
C ARG A 203 3.55 -11.52 -2.29
N LEU A 204 4.67 -10.86 -2.63
CA LEU A 204 4.76 -9.42 -2.86
C LEU A 204 5.23 -9.17 -4.29
N GLU A 205 4.33 -8.71 -5.16
CA GLU A 205 4.60 -8.42 -6.58
C GLU A 205 4.71 -6.91 -6.82
N GLY A 206 5.80 -6.48 -7.46
CA GLY A 206 6.09 -5.08 -7.73
C GLY A 206 6.03 -4.71 -9.21
N LYS A 207 5.42 -3.58 -9.52
CA LYS A 207 5.46 -3.00 -10.87
C LYS A 207 5.82 -1.53 -10.83
N PHE A 208 6.92 -1.18 -11.49
CA PHE A 208 7.33 0.19 -11.76
C PHE A 208 7.31 0.39 -13.27
N LYS A 209 6.28 1.05 -13.78
CA LYS A 209 6.21 1.44 -15.18
C LYS A 209 6.56 2.92 -15.28
N MET A 210 7.80 3.19 -15.64
CA MET A 210 8.44 4.50 -15.66
C MET A 210 9.17 4.73 -16.99
N SER A 211 8.53 4.32 -18.10
CA SER A 211 9.04 4.43 -19.47
C SER A 211 10.37 3.69 -19.74
N GLN A 212 10.75 2.72 -18.90
CA GLN A 212 12.04 2.01 -19.04
C GLN A 212 12.14 1.23 -20.35
N GLU A 213 11.03 0.92 -21.03
CA GLU A 213 11.01 0.26 -22.33
C GLU A 213 11.51 1.15 -23.49
N MET A 214 11.56 2.47 -23.29
CA MET A 214 11.94 3.44 -24.31
C MET A 214 13.48 3.56 -24.44
N GLY A 215 13.92 4.17 -25.54
CA GLY A 215 15.32 4.57 -25.73
C GLY A 215 15.75 5.65 -24.73
N LYS A 216 17.06 5.88 -24.60
CA LYS A 216 17.63 6.82 -23.62
C LYS A 216 17.10 8.25 -23.80
N GLY A 217 17.14 8.82 -25.00
CA GLY A 217 16.69 10.21 -25.18
C GLY A 217 15.19 10.38 -24.93
N ASP A 218 14.36 9.38 -25.24
CA ASP A 218 12.94 9.42 -24.90
C ASP A 218 12.70 9.32 -23.38
N ARG A 219 13.47 8.53 -22.63
CA ARG A 219 13.40 8.50 -21.16
C ARG A 219 13.81 9.85 -20.56
N GLU A 220 14.89 10.44 -21.04
CA GLU A 220 15.35 11.78 -20.65
C GLU A 220 14.30 12.87 -20.98
N GLY A 221 13.66 12.74 -22.14
CA GLY A 221 12.57 13.61 -22.57
C GLY A 221 11.34 13.51 -21.66
N VAL A 222 10.97 12.30 -21.22
CA VAL A 222 9.91 12.09 -20.22
C VAL A 222 10.27 12.70 -18.87
N ALA A 223 11.47 12.44 -18.34
CA ALA A 223 11.90 13.00 -17.07
C ALA A 223 11.92 14.55 -17.11
N SER A 224 12.48 15.13 -18.17
CA SER A 224 12.56 16.58 -18.37
C SER A 224 11.17 17.21 -18.56
N GLY A 225 10.31 16.56 -19.36
CA GLY A 225 8.95 17.04 -19.61
C GLY A 225 8.12 17.10 -18.33
N PHE A 226 8.28 16.12 -17.44
CA PHE A 226 7.67 16.15 -16.11
C PHE A 226 8.27 17.25 -15.21
N GLY A 227 9.60 17.43 -15.21
CA GLY A 227 10.27 18.47 -14.43
C GLY A 227 9.87 19.91 -14.79
N MET A 228 9.31 20.13 -15.99
CA MET A 228 8.79 21.43 -16.42
C MET A 228 7.36 21.72 -15.92
N LEU A 229 6.65 20.72 -15.40
CA LEU A 229 5.31 20.91 -14.87
C LEU A 229 5.37 21.47 -13.44
N GLN A 230 4.53 22.46 -13.17
CA GLN A 230 4.33 23.03 -11.83
C GLN A 230 3.38 22.13 -11.01
N SER A 231 3.77 20.89 -10.81
CA SER A 231 3.01 19.89 -10.06
C SER A 231 3.96 18.96 -9.31
N ASP A 232 3.77 18.86 -8.00
CA ASP A 232 4.59 17.99 -7.14
C ASP A 232 4.54 16.53 -7.61
N VAL A 233 3.36 16.05 -8.00
CA VAL A 233 3.16 14.71 -8.56
C VAL A 233 3.97 14.51 -9.83
N ALA A 234 3.92 15.48 -10.76
CA ALA A 234 4.69 15.39 -11.98
C ALA A 234 6.20 15.37 -11.69
N GLN A 235 6.68 16.24 -10.82
CA GLN A 235 8.10 16.32 -10.45
C GLN A 235 8.59 15.00 -9.81
N GLN A 236 7.81 14.43 -8.88
CA GLN A 236 8.10 13.13 -8.29
C GLN A 236 8.19 12.01 -9.34
N ILE A 237 7.24 11.95 -10.27
CA ILE A 237 7.28 10.98 -11.38
C ILE A 237 8.52 11.19 -12.25
N GLY A 238 8.87 12.44 -12.58
CA GLY A 238 10.08 12.77 -13.33
C GLY A 238 11.35 12.28 -12.66
N CYS A 239 11.47 12.46 -11.34
CA CYS A 239 12.59 11.94 -10.55
C CYS A 239 12.68 10.41 -10.61
N ILE A 240 11.56 9.70 -10.44
CA ILE A 240 11.55 8.23 -10.50
C ILE A 240 11.88 7.74 -11.92
N VAL A 241 11.36 8.39 -12.96
CA VAL A 241 11.72 8.07 -14.36
C VAL A 241 13.23 8.20 -14.57
N LYS A 242 13.84 9.27 -14.07
CA LYS A 242 15.28 9.47 -14.15
C LYS A 242 16.05 8.36 -13.41
N GLN A 243 15.68 8.08 -12.17
CA GLN A 243 16.30 7.02 -11.37
C GLN A 243 16.24 5.66 -12.09
N ARG A 244 15.05 5.25 -12.55
CA ARG A 244 14.87 3.97 -13.27
C ARG A 244 15.56 3.96 -14.63
N SER A 245 15.77 5.13 -15.24
CA SER A 245 16.56 5.25 -16.46
C SER A 245 18.03 4.96 -16.18
N ASP A 246 18.58 5.54 -15.11
CA ASP A 246 19.98 5.38 -14.72
C ASP A 246 20.27 3.93 -14.28
N GLU A 247 19.38 3.30 -13.51
CA GLU A 247 19.48 1.89 -13.10
C GLU A 247 19.52 0.93 -14.30
N LYS A 248 18.77 1.23 -15.37
CA LYS A 248 18.74 0.40 -16.58
C LYS A 248 20.04 0.50 -17.40
N ASP A 249 20.78 1.60 -17.28
CA ASP A 249 22.00 1.86 -18.05
C ASP A 249 23.27 1.37 -17.33
N GLN A 250 23.14 0.88 -16.09
CA GLN A 250 24.21 0.21 -15.31
C GLN A 250 24.30 -1.28 -15.64
#